data_AF-A0A432SGK9-F1
#
_entry.id   AF-A0A432SGK9-F1
#
_cell.length_a   1.000
_cell.length_b   1.000
_cell.length_c   1.000
_cell.angle_alpha   90.00
_cell.angle_beta   90.00
_cell.angle_gamma   90.00
#
_symmetry.space_group_name_H-M   'P 1'
#
loop_
_entity.id
_entity.type
_entity.pdbx_description
1 polymer ?
#
loop_
_entity_poly.entity_id
_entity_poly.type
_entity_poly.pdbx_seq_one_letter_code
_entity_poly.pdbx_strand_id
1 'polypeptide(L)'
;MGIKLSKKIMRQLGRTNAEFELIGEGDHILVGLSGGKDSLTLVHALKEQQRRAPFHFDFIAVTVSYGMGEDFSRLQEHCLAYGIKHAVYETNIYEVAGEKIRKNSSFCSFFSRMRRGSLYSAAQKYGCNKLALGHHLDDAAESFFMN
;
A
#
# COMPACT_ATOMS: atom_id res chain seq x y z
N MET A 1 8.35 19.77 -1.35
CA MET A 1 7.21 20.28 -2.16
C MET A 1 5.99 19.44 -1.80
N GLY A 2 4.82 20.02 -1.49
CA GLY A 2 3.63 19.24 -1.13
C GLY A 2 2.71 19.05 -2.34
N ILE A 3 2.18 17.84 -2.54
CA ILE A 3 1.12 17.63 -3.54
C ILE A 3 -0.18 18.19 -3.00
N LYS A 4 -0.83 19.08 -3.77
CA LYS A 4 -2.15 19.59 -3.43
C LYS A 4 -3.22 18.56 -3.81
N LEU A 5 -3.63 17.75 -2.84
CA LEU A 5 -4.69 16.78 -3.05
C LEU A 5 -6.08 17.42 -3.17
N SER A 6 -6.97 16.71 -3.87
CA SER A 6 -8.38 17.10 -3.98
C SER A 6 -9.03 17.22 -2.60
N LYS A 7 -9.76 18.32 -2.38
CA LYS A 7 -10.57 18.51 -1.17
C LYS A 7 -11.60 17.40 -1.00
N LYS A 8 -12.11 16.83 -2.09
CA LYS A 8 -13.07 15.71 -2.07
C LYS A 8 -12.44 14.46 -1.46
N ILE A 9 -11.24 14.10 -1.91
CA ILE A 9 -10.49 12.93 -1.41
C ILE A 9 -10.21 13.09 0.09
N MET A 10 -9.65 14.23 0.50
CA MET A 10 -9.32 14.47 1.91
C MET A 10 -10.57 14.50 2.81
N ARG A 11 -11.70 15.03 2.31
CA ARG A 11 -12.97 15.00 3.05
C ARG A 11 -13.50 13.56 3.20
N GLN A 12 -13.41 12.74 2.15
CA GLN A 12 -13.82 11.34 2.23
C GLN A 12 -12.93 10.58 3.22
N LEU A 13 -11.60 10.69 3.10
CA LEU A 13 -10.65 10.06 4.01
C LEU A 13 -10.93 10.44 5.48
N GLY A 14 -11.06 11.73 5.77
CA GLY A 14 -11.31 12.19 7.14
C GLY A 14 -12.64 11.70 7.72
N ARG A 15 -13.72 11.69 6.91
CA ARG A 15 -15.02 11.16 7.34
C ARG A 15 -14.95 9.65 7.60
N THR A 16 -14.35 8.90 6.69
CA THR A 16 -14.17 7.45 6.85
C THR A 16 -13.34 7.14 8.08
N ASN A 17 -12.27 7.90 8.35
CA ASN A 17 -11.50 7.69 9.56
C ASN A 17 -12.28 8.01 10.84
N ALA A 18 -13.10 9.06 10.84
CA ALA A 18 -13.93 9.42 11.99
C ALA A 18 -15.04 8.39 12.26
N GLU A 19 -15.51 7.69 11.23
CA GLU A 19 -16.55 6.67 11.34
C GLU A 19 -16.01 5.31 11.77
N PHE A 20 -14.85 4.91 11.24
CA PHE A 20 -14.31 3.55 11.40
C PHE A 20 -13.02 3.47 12.23
N GLU A 21 -12.51 4.61 12.72
CA GLU A 21 -11.32 4.68 13.57
C GLU A 21 -10.09 3.97 12.97
N LEU A 22 -9.94 4.07 11.63
CA LEU A 22 -8.92 3.33 10.88
C LEU A 22 -7.49 3.73 11.25
N ILE A 23 -7.28 5.00 11.62
CA ILE A 23 -6.01 5.62 11.98
C ILE A 23 -6.23 6.38 13.29
N GLY A 24 -5.38 6.12 14.29
CA GLY A 24 -5.41 6.73 15.61
C GLY A 24 -4.00 7.02 16.16
N GLU A 25 -3.96 7.54 17.38
CA GLU A 25 -2.73 7.90 18.09
C GLU A 25 -1.79 6.69 18.25
N GLY A 26 -0.51 6.88 17.94
CA GLY A 26 0.54 5.87 18.08
C GLY A 26 0.54 4.79 16.99
N ASP A 27 -0.34 4.86 15.99
CA ASP A 27 -0.32 3.90 14.89
C ASP A 27 0.97 3.99 14.08
N HIS A 28 1.47 2.83 13.68
CA HIS A 28 2.54 2.69 12.70
C HIS A 28 2.02 1.90 11.51
N ILE A 29 1.84 2.57 10.39
CA ILE A 29 1.08 2.04 9.25
C ILE A 29 2.02 1.65 8.12
N LEU A 30 1.89 0.43 7.60
CA LEU A 30 2.50 0.07 6.33
C LEU A 30 1.54 0.44 5.20
N VAL A 31 2.02 1.16 4.18
CA VAL A 31 1.27 1.47 2.96
C VAL A 31 1.81 0.62 1.83
N GLY A 32 0.98 -0.25 1.25
CA GLY A 32 1.35 -1.00 0.06
C GLY A 32 1.46 -0.08 -1.16
N LEU A 33 2.67 0.13 -1.68
CA LEU A 33 2.96 1.06 -2.77
C LEU A 33 3.36 0.31 -4.04
N SER A 34 2.44 0.20 -5.01
CA SER A 34 2.70 -0.45 -6.30
C SER A 34 3.23 0.50 -7.37
N GLY A 35 3.18 1.82 -7.13
CA GLY A 35 3.46 2.85 -8.14
C GLY A 35 2.26 3.17 -9.04
N GLY A 36 1.14 2.45 -8.89
CA GLY A 36 -0.13 2.79 -9.55
C GLY A 36 -0.79 4.01 -8.91
N LYS A 37 -1.67 4.66 -9.69
CA LYS A 37 -2.36 5.91 -9.31
C LYS A 37 -3.05 5.83 -7.95
N ASP A 38 -3.64 4.69 -7.60
CA ASP A 38 -4.43 4.54 -6.37
C ASP A 38 -3.53 4.42 -5.15
N SER A 39 -2.46 3.62 -5.25
CA SER A 39 -1.43 3.53 -4.19
C SER A 39 -0.67 4.84 -3.99
N LEU A 40 -0.39 5.57 -5.08
CA LEU A 40 0.22 6.91 -5.02
C LEU A 40 -0.73 7.93 -4.39
N THR A 41 -2.01 7.88 -4.75
CA THR A 41 -3.02 8.76 -4.14
C THR A 41 -3.13 8.49 -2.65
N LEU A 42 -3.17 7.22 -2.24
CA LEU A 42 -3.26 6.82 -0.84
C LEU A 42 -2.05 7.29 -0.02
N VAL A 43 -0.82 7.06 -0.50
CA VAL A 43 0.38 7.44 0.27
C VAL A 43 0.48 8.97 0.45
N HIS A 44 0.11 9.74 -0.58
CA HIS A 44 0.03 11.19 -0.48
C HIS A 44 -1.11 11.65 0.43
N ALA A 45 -2.25 10.97 0.41
CA ALA A 45 -3.38 11.29 1.27
C ALA A 45 -3.07 11.01 2.75
N LEU A 46 -2.35 9.92 3.05
CA LEU A 46 -1.84 9.65 4.39
C LEU A 46 -0.79 10.67 4.83
N LYS A 47 0.10 11.11 3.93
CA LYS A 47 1.06 12.18 4.23
C LYS A 47 0.36 13.49 4.61
N GLU A 48 -0.67 13.87 3.86
CA GLU A 48 -1.44 15.08 4.16
C GLU A 48 -2.33 14.90 5.41
N GLN A 49 -2.85 13.70 5.65
CA GLN A 49 -3.58 13.38 6.87
C GLN A 49 -2.67 13.46 8.10
N GLN A 50 -1.44 12.95 8.03
CA GLN A 50 -0.43 13.05 9.09
C GLN A 50 -0.17 14.51 9.48
N ARG A 51 -0.17 15.42 8.50
CA ARG A 51 -0.02 16.87 8.74
C ARG A 51 -1.24 17.52 9.40
N ARG A 52 -2.44 16.95 9.25
CA ARG A 52 -3.72 17.53 9.69
C ARG A 52 -4.30 16.88 10.93
N ALA A 53 -3.92 15.64 11.22
CA ALA A 53 -4.47 14.87 12.32
C ALA A 53 -4.17 15.57 13.67
N PRO A 54 -5.11 15.57 14.61
CA PRO A 54 -4.89 16.10 15.96
C PRO A 54 -4.10 15.13 16.86
N PHE A 55 -3.58 14.04 16.30
CA PHE A 55 -2.88 12.94 16.96
C PHE A 55 -1.67 12.52 16.12
N HIS A 56 -0.67 11.91 16.76
CA HIS A 56 0.51 11.41 16.06
C HIS A 56 0.30 9.99 15.55
N PHE A 57 0.71 9.75 14.31
CA PHE A 57 0.89 8.42 13.74
C PHE A 57 2.01 8.46 12.72
N ASP A 58 2.66 7.33 12.50
CA ASP A 58 3.73 7.15 11.54
C ASP A 58 3.33 6.19 10.43
N PHE A 59 4.00 6.30 9.28
CA PHE A 59 3.83 5.32 8.21
C PHE A 59 5.09 5.12 7.38
N ILE A 60 5.19 3.94 6.77
CA ILE A 60 6.20 3.59 5.77
C ILE A 60 5.51 3.05 4.53
N ALA A 61 5.92 3.53 3.36
CA ALA A 61 5.51 2.96 2.08
C ALA A 61 6.41 1.76 1.73
N VAL A 62 5.81 0.65 1.31
CA VAL A 62 6.56 -0.55 0.93
C VAL A 62 6.13 -1.03 -0.46
N THR A 63 7.12 -1.20 -1.32
CA THR A 63 6.97 -1.84 -2.63
C THR A 63 7.48 -3.28 -2.54
N VAL A 64 6.69 -4.25 -3.01
CA VAL A 64 7.11 -5.66 -3.04
C VAL A 64 7.72 -5.96 -4.40
N SER A 65 8.99 -6.35 -4.40
CA SER A 65 9.69 -6.91 -5.57
C SER A 65 9.30 -8.37 -5.72
N TYR A 66 9.04 -8.86 -6.94
CA TYR A 66 8.76 -10.27 -7.21
C TYR A 66 10.03 -11.10 -7.41
N GLY A 67 11.21 -10.47 -7.42
CA GLY A 67 12.48 -11.14 -7.73
C GLY A 67 12.71 -11.31 -9.24
N MET A 68 12.16 -10.41 -10.07
CA MET A 68 12.34 -10.43 -11.54
C MET A 68 13.41 -9.45 -12.04
N GLY A 69 14.08 -8.71 -11.15
CA GLY A 69 14.97 -7.61 -11.52
C GLY A 69 14.22 -6.33 -11.92
N GLU A 70 13.10 -6.06 -11.24
CA GLU A 70 12.31 -4.84 -11.45
C GLU A 70 13.08 -3.58 -11.03
N ASP A 71 12.93 -2.51 -11.81
CA ASP A 71 13.51 -1.20 -11.48
C ASP A 71 12.48 -0.30 -10.79
N PHE A 72 12.74 0.02 -9.52
CA PHE A 72 11.91 0.90 -8.69
C PHE A 72 12.52 2.29 -8.48
N SER A 73 13.62 2.63 -9.15
CA SER A 73 14.37 3.89 -8.99
C SER A 73 13.45 5.12 -9.02
N ARG A 74 12.61 5.25 -10.05
CA ARG A 74 11.66 6.37 -10.18
C ARG A 74 10.69 6.47 -9.01
N LEU A 75 10.25 5.35 -8.46
CA LEU A 75 9.32 5.32 -7.34
C LEU A 75 10.02 5.72 -6.03
N GLN A 76 11.26 5.28 -5.85
CA GLN A 76 12.13 5.66 -4.73
C GLN A 76 12.46 7.16 -4.78
N GLU A 77 12.86 7.67 -5.96
CA GLU A 77 13.10 9.09 -6.22
C GLU A 77 11.86 9.94 -5.92
N HIS A 78 10.69 9.49 -6.36
CA HIS A 78 9.42 10.16 -6.06
C HIS A 78 9.17 10.20 -4.56
N CYS A 79 9.29 9.08 -3.84
CA CYS A 79 9.11 9.05 -2.39
C CYS A 79 10.08 9.99 -1.67
N LEU A 80 11.35 10.00 -2.09
CA LEU A 80 12.37 10.91 -1.57
C LEU A 80 12.01 12.38 -1.80
N ALA A 81 11.62 12.74 -3.02
CA ALA A 81 11.25 14.12 -3.40
C ALA A 81 10.08 14.68 -2.57
N TYR A 82 9.20 13.81 -2.08
CA TYR A 82 8.03 14.16 -1.27
C TYR A 82 8.16 13.84 0.23
N GLY A 83 9.34 13.40 0.69
CA GLY A 83 9.58 13.10 2.11
C GLY A 83 8.71 11.96 2.64
N ILE A 84 8.50 10.94 1.81
CA ILE A 84 7.80 9.69 2.13
C ILE A 84 8.85 8.63 2.44
N LYS A 85 8.83 8.07 3.65
CA LYS A 85 9.68 6.93 4.02
C LYS A 85 9.28 5.74 3.17
N HIS A 86 10.22 5.17 2.42
CA HIS A 86 9.97 4.10 1.47
C HIS A 86 11.00 2.99 1.60
N ALA A 87 10.57 1.75 1.37
CA ALA A 87 11.44 0.60 1.26
C ALA A 87 10.95 -0.36 0.16
N VAL A 88 11.90 -1.04 -0.48
CA VAL A 88 11.60 -2.20 -1.32
C VAL A 88 11.74 -3.45 -0.46
N TYR A 89 10.73 -4.30 -0.48
CA TYR A 89 10.72 -5.59 0.20
C TYR A 89 10.98 -6.68 -0.83
N GLU A 90 12.21 -7.18 -0.83
CA GLU A 90 12.66 -8.22 -1.75
C GLU A 90 12.00 -9.56 -1.47
N THR A 91 11.59 -10.25 -2.53
CA THR A 91 10.99 -11.59 -2.46
C THR A 91 11.44 -12.44 -3.65
N ASN A 92 11.18 -13.74 -3.59
CA ASN A 92 11.38 -14.69 -4.69
C ASN A 92 10.04 -15.20 -5.26
N ILE A 93 8.99 -14.36 -5.24
CA ILE A 93 7.64 -14.77 -5.68
C ILE A 93 7.64 -15.35 -7.10
N TYR A 94 8.43 -14.78 -8.01
CA TYR A 94 8.52 -15.23 -9.39
C TYR A 94 9.04 -16.66 -9.51
N GLU A 95 10.12 -16.98 -8.81
CA GLU A 95 10.70 -18.33 -8.77
C GLU A 95 9.69 -19.33 -8.18
N VAL A 96 9.11 -19.00 -7.02
CA VAL A 96 8.13 -19.84 -6.33
C VAL A 96 6.88 -20.06 -7.20
N ALA A 97 6.49 -19.08 -8.01
CA ALA A 97 5.38 -19.22 -8.94
C ALA A 97 5.67 -20.27 -10.03
N GLY A 98 6.89 -20.30 -10.56
CA GLY A 98 7.33 -21.31 -11.53
C GLY A 98 7.26 -22.73 -10.99
N GLU A 99 7.55 -22.92 -9.70
CA GLU A 99 7.53 -24.24 -9.04
C GLU A 99 6.13 -24.69 -8.60
N LYS A 100 5.32 -23.76 -8.07
CA LYS A 100 4.13 -24.12 -7.27
C LYS A 100 2.80 -23.90 -7.98
N ILE A 101 2.77 -23.23 -9.12
CA ILE A 101 1.52 -23.02 -9.86
C ILE A 101 1.07 -24.33 -10.51
N ARG A 102 -0.09 -24.82 -10.10
CA ARG A 102 -0.71 -26.01 -10.70
C ARG A 102 -1.15 -25.70 -12.13
N LYS A 103 -1.14 -26.72 -13.01
CA LYS A 103 -1.81 -26.65 -14.31
C LYS A 103 -3.25 -26.16 -14.10
N ASN A 104 -3.66 -25.15 -14.87
CA ASN A 104 -4.97 -24.47 -14.82
C ASN A 104 -5.21 -23.53 -13.63
N SER A 105 -4.19 -23.15 -12.86
CA SER A 105 -4.30 -22.07 -11.86
C SER A 105 -4.00 -20.70 -12.45
N SER A 106 -4.71 -19.68 -12.01
CA SER A 106 -4.44 -18.28 -12.41
C SER A 106 -3.14 -17.77 -11.79
N PHE A 107 -2.18 -17.41 -12.65
CA PHE A 107 -0.95 -16.73 -12.24
C PHE A 107 -1.26 -15.45 -11.45
N CYS A 108 -2.24 -14.65 -11.91
CA CYS A 108 -2.63 -13.42 -11.23
C CYS A 108 -3.12 -13.66 -9.79
N SER A 109 -3.95 -14.69 -9.58
CA SER A 109 -4.41 -15.07 -8.24
C SER A 109 -3.26 -15.46 -7.31
N PHE A 110 -2.28 -16.23 -7.82
CA PHE A 110 -1.12 -16.64 -7.04
C PHE A 110 -0.26 -15.44 -6.63
N PHE A 111 0.11 -14.58 -7.57
CA PHE A 111 0.93 -13.40 -7.31
C PHE A 111 0.23 -12.43 -6.35
N SER A 112 -1.08 -12.23 -6.49
CA SER A 112 -1.86 -11.39 -5.58
C SER A 112 -1.80 -11.89 -4.13
N ARG A 113 -1.98 -13.21 -3.94
CA ARG A 113 -1.93 -13.85 -2.62
C ARG A 113 -0.54 -13.75 -1.99
N MET A 114 0.49 -14.06 -2.77
CA MET A 114 1.88 -13.98 -2.31
C MET A 114 2.26 -12.56 -1.93
N ARG A 115 1.92 -11.58 -2.78
CA ARG A 115 2.15 -10.15 -2.51
C ARG A 115 1.47 -9.70 -1.21
N ARG A 116 0.23 -10.12 -0.97
CA ARG A 116 -0.47 -9.83 0.30
C ARG A 116 0.28 -10.42 1.49
N GLY A 117 0.73 -11.68 1.41
CA GLY A 117 1.53 -12.32 2.45
C GLY A 117 2.86 -11.61 2.72
N SER A 118 3.54 -11.15 1.66
CA SER A 118 4.78 -10.37 1.77
C SER A 118 4.55 -9.02 2.45
N LEU A 119 3.43 -8.35 2.18
CA LEU A 119 3.07 -7.10 2.89
C LEU A 119 2.82 -7.32 4.38
N TYR A 120 2.22 -8.44 4.78
CA TYR A 120 2.07 -8.79 6.20
C TYR A 120 3.42 -9.04 6.86
N SER A 121 4.32 -9.76 6.18
CA SER A 121 5.67 -10.01 6.66
C SER A 121 6.48 -8.71 6.78
N ALA A 122 6.34 -7.82 5.80
CA ALA A 122 6.94 -6.49 5.83
C ALA A 122 6.38 -5.63 6.97
N ALA A 123 5.07 -5.67 7.23
CA ALA A 123 4.46 -4.92 8.32
C ALA A 123 5.03 -5.36 9.67
N GLN A 124 5.17 -6.68 9.90
CA GLN A 124 5.83 -7.21 11.09
C GLN A 124 7.29 -6.76 11.18
N LYS A 125 8.06 -6.87 10.08
CA LYS A 125 9.48 -6.44 10.03
C LYS A 125 9.67 -4.97 10.40
N TYR A 126 8.78 -4.09 9.93
CA TYR A 126 8.86 -2.66 10.19
C TYR A 126 8.10 -2.22 11.46
N GLY A 127 7.57 -3.15 12.25
CA GLY A 127 6.84 -2.85 13.47
C GLY A 127 5.55 -2.05 13.21
N CYS A 128 4.88 -2.32 12.08
CA CYS A 128 3.62 -1.70 11.72
C CYS A 128 2.45 -2.53 12.25
N ASN A 129 1.52 -1.88 12.94
CA ASN A 129 0.32 -2.51 13.49
C ASN A 129 -0.87 -2.49 12.52
N LYS A 130 -0.79 -1.71 11.43
CA LYS A 130 -1.84 -1.59 10.41
C LYS A 130 -1.29 -1.65 8.98
N LEU A 131 -2.12 -2.12 8.06
CA LEU A 131 -1.83 -2.17 6.61
C LEU A 131 -2.86 -1.34 5.85
N ALA A 132 -2.40 -0.35 5.10
CA ALA A 132 -3.21 0.46 4.20
C ALA A 132 -2.96 0.06 2.73
N LEU A 133 -4.05 -0.11 1.98
CA LEU A 133 -4.03 -0.56 0.59
C LEU A 133 -4.90 0.36 -0.28
N GLY A 134 -4.43 0.64 -1.49
CA GLY A 134 -5.12 1.54 -2.43
C GLY A 134 -6.35 0.94 -3.11
N HIS A 135 -7.12 0.08 -2.42
CA HIS A 135 -8.39 -0.42 -2.97
C HIS A 135 -9.46 0.68 -2.90
N HIS A 136 -10.25 0.81 -3.96
CA HIS A 136 -11.34 1.77 -4.07
C HIS A 136 -12.70 1.08 -4.30
N LEU A 137 -13.76 1.88 -4.49
CA LEU A 137 -15.13 1.40 -4.61
C LEU A 137 -15.30 0.36 -5.73
N ASP A 138 -14.69 0.59 -6.89
CA ASP A 138 -14.85 -0.33 -8.02
C ASP A 138 -14.24 -1.72 -7.70
N ASP A 139 -13.07 -1.78 -7.03
CA ASP A 139 -12.48 -3.06 -6.58
C ASP A 139 -13.42 -3.81 -5.62
N ALA A 140 -14.10 -3.07 -4.73
CA ALA A 140 -15.06 -3.65 -3.79
C ALA A 140 -16.32 -4.16 -4.52
N ALA A 141 -16.80 -3.42 -5.53
CA ALA A 141 -17.93 -3.83 -6.35
C ALA A 141 -17.59 -5.06 -7.21
N GLU A 142 -16.42 -5.08 -7.85
CA GLU A 142 -15.91 -6.24 -8.59
C GLU A 142 -15.81 -7.47 -7.69
N SER A 143 -15.21 -7.29 -6.50
CA SER A 143 -15.13 -8.37 -5.51
C SER A 143 -16.51 -8.88 -5.10
N PHE A 144 -17.49 -7.99 -4.92
CA PHE A 144 -18.86 -8.37 -4.60
C PHE A 144 -19.50 -9.21 -5.70
N PHE A 145 -19.34 -8.85 -6.98
CA PHE A 145 -19.88 -9.62 -8.10
C PHE A 145 -19.15 -10.94 -8.40
N MET A 146 -17.89 -11.07 -7.99
CA MET A 146 -17.12 -12.31 -8.12
C MET A 146 -17.43 -13.33 -7.02
N ASN A 147 -18.14 -12.94 -5.96
CA ASN A 147 -18.59 -13.81 -4.87
C ASN A 147 -20.05 -14.23 -5.06
#